data_AF-A0A1W9MN38-F1
#
_entry.id   AF-A0A1W9MN38-F1
#
_cell.length_a   1.000
_cell.length_b   1.000
_cell.length_c   1.000
_cell.angle_alpha   90.00
_cell.angle_beta   90.00
_cell.angle_gamma   90.00
#
_symmetry.space_group_name_H-M   'P 1'
#
loop_
_entity.id
_entity.type
_entity.pdbx_description
1 polymer ?
#
loop_
_entity_poly.entity_id
_entity_poly.type
_entity_poly.pdbx_seq_one_letter_code
_entity_poly.pdbx_strand_id
1 'polypeptide(L)' 'GYIAILPELPGCSAFGENVEDALKEATVAMDLWLETAEKEGIEIPQPSMSGKSFLNEIMNMIKIRQTVTA' A
#
# COMPACT_ATOMS: atom_id res chain seq x y z
N GLY A 1 15.40 -12.17 -7.47
CA GLY A 1 14.42 -12.15 -6.38
C GLY A 1 14.61 -10.90 -5.58
N TYR A 2 13.59 -10.07 -5.51
CA TYR A 2 13.55 -8.80 -4.80
C TYR A 2 12.40 -8.83 -3.79
N ILE A 3 12.58 -8.13 -2.67
CA ILE A 3 11.54 -7.97 -1.66
C ILE A 3 11.25 -6.48 -1.52
N ALA A 4 9.99 -6.11 -1.76
CA ALA A 4 9.47 -4.79 -1.45
C ALA A 4 8.89 -4.81 -0.03
N ILE A 5 9.24 -3.79 0.77
CA ILE A 5 8.79 -3.63 2.15
C ILE A 5 8.05 -2.30 2.23
N LEU A 6 6.85 -2.30 2.82
CA LEU A 6 6.08 -1.09 3.05
C LEU A 6 6.24 -0.69 4.52
N PRO A 7 7.17 0.22 4.86
CA PRO A 7 7.42 0.57 6.26
C PRO A 7 6.21 1.22 6.94
N GLU A 8 5.32 1.84 6.16
CA GLU A 8 4.09 2.44 6.66
C GLU A 8 3.02 1.39 6.99
N LEU A 9 3.12 0.16 6.48
CA LEU A 9 2.15 -0.92 6.72
C LEU A 9 2.84 -2.05 7.46
N PRO A 10 2.75 -2.11 8.81
CA PRO A 10 3.46 -3.08 9.62
C PRO A 10 3.22 -4.52 9.14
N GLY A 11 4.31 -5.23 8.84
CA GLY A 11 4.26 -6.61 8.37
C GLY A 11 3.94 -6.78 6.89
N CYS A 12 3.68 -5.70 6.14
CA CYS A 12 3.41 -5.77 4.70
C CYS A 12 4.70 -5.80 3.89
N SER A 13 4.88 -6.89 3.13
CA SER A 13 5.98 -7.06 2.19
C SER A 13 5.55 -7.96 1.04
N ALA A 14 6.26 -7.85 -0.08
CA ALA A 14 5.99 -8.62 -1.28
C ALA A 14 7.28 -9.04 -1.98
N PHE A 15 7.24 -10.17 -2.67
CA PHE A 15 8.37 -10.72 -3.41
C PHE A 15 8.13 -10.65 -4.91
N GLY A 16 9.18 -10.44 -5.70
CA GLY A 16 9.14 -10.56 -7.15
C GLY A 16 10.46 -11.05 -7.73
N GLU A 17 10.44 -11.58 -8.95
CA GLU A 17 11.66 -12.04 -9.62
C GLU A 17 12.61 -10.88 -9.96
N ASN A 18 12.02 -9.75 -10.37
CA ASN A 18 12.63 -8.45 -10.63
C ASN A 18 11.95 -7.34 -9.80
N VAL A 19 12.46 -6.11 -9.89
CA VAL A 19 11.98 -4.96 -9.12
C VAL A 19 10.53 -4.60 -9.47
N GLU A 20 10.17 -4.61 -10.76
CA GLU A 20 8.82 -4.24 -11.20
C GLU A 20 7.77 -5.23 -10.71
N ASP A 21 8.09 -6.53 -10.72
CA ASP A 21 7.20 -7.56 -10.20
C ASP A 21 7.06 -7.45 -8.68
N ALA A 22 8.14 -7.19 -7.95
CA ALA A 22 8.06 -6.96 -6.50
C ALA A 22 7.19 -5.73 -6.16
N LEU A 23 7.21 -4.69 -7.00
CA LEU A 23 6.35 -3.51 -6.84
C LEU A 23 4.88 -3.77 -7.17
N LYS A 24 4.60 -4.56 -8.21
CA LYS A 24 3.22 -5.00 -8.52
C LYS A 24 2.64 -5.79 -7.36
N GLU A 25 3.37 -6.77 -6.87
CA GLU A 25 2.94 -7.60 -5.74
C GLU A 25 2.80 -6.77 -4.45
N ALA A 26 3.68 -5.78 -4.23
CA ALA A 26 3.58 -4.85 -3.11
C ALA A 26 2.29 -4.01 -3.14
N THR A 27 1.82 -3.66 -4.34
CA THR A 27 0.56 -2.91 -4.51
C THR A 27 -0.63 -3.78 -4.13
N VAL A 28 -0.63 -5.05 -4.56
CA VAL A 28 -1.68 -6.02 -4.17
C VAL A 28 -1.66 -6.29 -2.67
N ALA A 29 -0.48 -6.49 -2.08
CA ALA A 29 -0.34 -6.74 -0.65
C ALA A 29 -0.83 -5.55 0.19
N MET A 30 -0.63 -4.32 -0.29
CA MET A 30 -1.16 -3.12 0.35
C MET A 30 -2.69 -3.08 0.32
N ASP A 31 -3.32 -3.30 -0.84
CA ASP A 31 -4.78 -3.28 -0.96
C ASP A 31 -5.42 -4.31 -0.01
N LEU A 32 -4.84 -5.51 0.05
CA LEU A 32 -5.27 -6.56 0.99
C LEU A 32 -5.07 -6.17 2.45
N TRP A 33 -3.92 -5.58 2.79
CA TRP A 33 -3.64 -5.11 4.14
C TRP A 33 -4.67 -4.08 4.60
N LEU A 34 -5.00 -3.11 3.72
CA LEU A 34 -5.99 -2.07 4.01
C LEU A 34 -7.41 -2.66 4.17
N GLU A 35 -7.80 -3.59 3.31
CA GLU A 35 -9.08 -4.28 3.41
C GLU A 35 -9.21 -5.06 4.73
N THR A 36 -8.15 -5.80 5.12
CA THR A 36 -8.10 -6.50 6.40
C THR A 36 -8.14 -5.52 7.57
N ALA A 37 -7.39 -4.42 7.50
CA ALA A 37 -7.36 -3.42 8.55
C ALA A 37 -8.75 -2.78 8.77
N GLU A 38 -9.48 -2.47 7.70
CA GLU A 38 -10.84 -1.96 7.78
C GLU A 38 -11.80 -2.99 8.40
N LYS A 39 -11.71 -4.27 7.98
CA LYS A 39 -12.56 -5.35 8.49
C LYS A 39 -12.31 -5.67 9.97
N GLU A 40 -11.06 -5.62 10.40
CA GLU A 40 -10.65 -5.94 11.76
C GLU A 40 -10.66 -4.71 12.69
N GLY A 41 -10.94 -3.52 12.17
CA GLY A 41 -10.90 -2.28 12.94
C GLY A 41 -9.48 -1.91 13.40
N ILE A 42 -8.45 -2.34 12.66
CA ILE A 42 -7.06 -1.97 12.89
C ILE A 42 -6.89 -0.51 12.47
N GLU A 43 -6.27 0.30 13.33
CA GLU A 43 -5.98 1.69 13.01
C GLU A 43 -4.97 1.75 11.84
N ILE A 44 -5.40 2.35 10.73
CA ILE A 44 -4.56 2.53 9.55
C ILE A 44 -3.57 3.67 9.87
N PRO A 45 -2.25 3.38 9.94
CA PRO A 45 -1.26 4.40 10.23
C PRO A 45 -1.24 5.44 9.11
N GLN A 46 -1.16 6.71 9.50
CA GLN A 46 -1.07 7.82 8.55
C GLN A 46 0.33 7.83 7.93
N PRO A 47 0.46 8.06 6.61
CA PRO A 47 1.76 8.03 5.96
C PRO A 47 2.71 9.05 6.59
N SER A 48 3.80 8.58 7.18
CA SER A 48 4.83 9.41 7.75
C SER A 48 5.47 10.25 6.65
N MET A 49 5.65 11.54 6.96
CA MET A 49 6.17 12.54 6.05
C MET A 49 7.62 12.29 5.55
N SER A 50 8.24 11.17 5.91
CA SER A 50 9.61 10.79 5.56
C SER A 50 9.74 9.81 4.37
N GLY A 51 8.67 9.11 3.97
CA GLY A 51 8.65 8.13 2.85
C GLY A 51 7.88 8.62 1.60
N LYS A 52 7.92 9.92 1.33
CA LYS A 52 6.80 10.70 0.75
C LYS A 52 6.38 10.50 -0.72
N SER A 53 7.07 9.73 -1.55
CA SER A 53 6.74 9.77 -2.99
C SER A 53 5.77 8.68 -3.46
N PHE A 54 5.79 7.48 -2.88
CA PHE A 54 5.04 6.36 -3.46
C PHE A 54 3.64 6.18 -2.85
N LEU A 55 3.54 6.15 -1.51
CA LEU A 55 2.27 5.92 -0.83
C LEU A 55 1.33 7.13 -0.93
N ASN A 56 1.86 8.34 -1.02
CA ASN A 56 1.03 9.53 -1.23
C ASN A 56 0.38 9.52 -2.62
N GLU A 57 1.11 9.07 -3.64
CA GLU A 57 0.57 8.90 -5.00
C GLU A 57 -0.55 7.86 -5.01
N ILE A 58 -0.33 6.70 -4.36
CA ILE A 58 -1.32 5.62 -4.31
C ILE A 58 -2.54 5.99 -3.45
N MET A 59 -2.33 6.62 -2.29
CA MET A 59 -3.42 7.14 -1.45
C MET A 59 -4.26 8.18 -2.20
N ASN A 60 -3.62 9.02 -3.02
CA ASN A 60 -4.35 9.95 -3.89
C ASN A 60 -5.15 9.20 -4.97
N MET A 61 -4.62 8.14 -5.56
CA MET A 61 -5.36 7.29 -6.50
C MET A 61 -6.57 6.60 -5.86
N ILE A 62 -6.44 6.10 -4.62
CA ILE A 62 -7.57 5.51 -3.86
C ILE A 62 -8.62 6.59 -3.55
N LYS A 63 -8.20 7.78 -3.11
CA LYS A 63 -9.10 8.89 -2.83
C LYS A 63 -9.86 9.33 -4.10
N ILE A 64 -9.19 9.38 -5.25
CA ILE A 64 -9.81 9.66 -6.55
C ILE A 64 -10.81 8.57 -6.96
N ARG A 65 -10.47 7.27 -6.77
CA ARG A 65 -11.41 6.17 -7.07
C ARG A 65 -12.68 6.24 -6.21
N GLN A 66 -12.58 6.68 -4.96
CA GLN A 66 -13.76 6.88 -4.11
C GLN A 66 -14.57 8.13 -4.44
N THR A 67 -13.94 9.22 -4.92
CA THR A 67 -14.65 10.49 -5.24
C THR A 67 -15.24 10.58 -6.64
N VAL A 68 -14.96 9.63 -7.54
CA VAL A 68 -15.58 9.58 -8.89
C VAL A 68 -16.87 8.75 -8.92
N THR A 69 -17.29 8.19 -7.78
CA THR A 69 -18.60 7.54 -7.66
C THR A 69 -19.63 8.56 -7.17
N ALA A 70 -20.18 9.36 -8.09
CA ALA A 70 -21.36 10.20 -7.88
C ALA A 70 -22.33 10.01 -9.05
#